data_AF-A0A960HQE8-F1
#
_entry.id   AF-A0A960HQE8-F1
#
_cell.length_a   1.000
_cell.length_b   1.000
_cell.length_c   1.000
_cell.angle_alpha   90.00
_cell.angle_beta   90.00
_cell.angle_gamma   90.00
#
_symmetry.space_group_name_H-M   'P 1'
#
loop_
_entity.id
_entity.type
_entity.pdbx_description
1 polymer ?
#
loop_
_entity_poly.entity_id
_entity_poly.type
_entity_poly.pdbx_seq_one_letter_code
_entity_poly.pdbx_strand_id
1 'polypeptide(L)'
;MSRRIDIELTSALDDGAWTWRAAGAKQPKGTLDGSILPDGSKVGDELKVEVEQHMDGLTILSVVQGRQKSDKGDTIELLPAEREFQPVVETRAKRERGERRGGEGRGGRRPRRDRGDGDDRRGDGERRGGRGDGERRGGGGGGGRNRRGPSFTPPPEVPQRPKPKRLRPGKAHRSEVLAELPEEQRPIAELALQGMPAVRQRLREENERAEKDGRAPMPEA
;
A
#
# COMPACT_ATOMS: atom_id res chain seq x y z
N MET A 1 -20.53 14.48 30.18
CA MET A 1 -19.63 14.20 29.02
C MET A 1 -18.67 13.11 29.45
N SER A 2 -18.76 11.95 28.81
CA SER A 2 -17.92 10.82 29.16
C SER A 2 -16.49 10.96 28.64
N ARG A 3 -15.51 10.49 29.42
CA ARG A 3 -14.08 10.49 29.06
C ARG A 3 -13.52 9.11 29.30
N ARG A 4 -12.42 8.76 28.63
CA ARG A 4 -11.73 7.49 28.82
C ARG A 4 -10.47 7.69 29.66
N ILE A 5 -10.31 6.88 30.70
CA ILE A 5 -9.13 6.88 31.56
C ILE A 5 -8.66 5.45 31.81
N ASP A 6 -7.39 5.30 32.18
CA ASP A 6 -6.83 4.02 32.60
C ASP A 6 -6.84 3.98 34.14
N ILE A 7 -7.40 2.92 34.71
CA ILE A 7 -7.54 2.70 36.16
C ILE A 7 -6.88 1.40 36.56
N GLU A 8 -6.58 1.27 37.84
CA GLU A 8 -6.12 0.03 38.47
C GLU A 8 -7.05 -0.35 39.61
N LEU A 9 -7.42 -1.63 39.67
CA LEU A 9 -8.23 -2.20 40.75
C LEU A 9 -7.39 -2.39 42.03
N THR A 10 -7.79 -1.80 43.14
CA THR A 10 -7.01 -1.83 44.41
C THR A 10 -7.55 -2.83 45.43
N SER A 11 -8.85 -3.07 45.48
CA SER A 11 -9.44 -4.10 46.34
C SER A 11 -10.84 -4.50 45.87
N ALA A 12 -11.22 -5.75 46.11
CA ALA A 12 -12.60 -6.22 46.03
C ALA A 12 -13.22 -6.16 47.43
N LEU A 13 -14.38 -5.52 47.57
CA LEU A 13 -15.19 -5.56 48.78
C LEU A 13 -16.11 -6.78 48.72
N ASP A 14 -16.55 -7.21 49.91
CA ASP A 14 -17.52 -8.29 50.13
C ASP A 14 -18.92 -7.98 49.55
N ASP A 15 -19.28 -6.70 49.47
CA ASP A 15 -20.54 -6.23 48.88
C ASP A 15 -20.55 -6.24 47.33
N GLY A 16 -19.51 -6.76 46.68
CA GLY A 16 -19.38 -6.80 45.22
C GLY A 16 -18.87 -5.50 44.58
N ALA A 17 -18.60 -4.47 45.38
CA ALA A 17 -17.98 -3.24 44.95
C ALA A 17 -16.44 -3.34 44.91
N TRP A 18 -15.79 -2.57 44.04
CA TRP A 18 -14.34 -2.57 43.89
C TRP A 18 -13.76 -1.17 44.08
N THR A 19 -12.67 -1.05 44.83
CA THR A 19 -11.92 0.21 44.87
C THR A 19 -10.98 0.30 43.70
N TRP A 20 -10.81 1.52 43.16
CA TRP A 20 -9.91 1.77 42.05
C TRP A 20 -9.10 3.04 42.25
N ARG A 21 -7.95 3.11 41.56
CA ARG A 21 -7.11 4.31 41.43
C ARG A 21 -6.86 4.58 39.95
N ALA A 22 -6.53 5.82 39.59
CA ALA A 22 -5.98 6.05 38.25
C ALA A 22 -4.66 5.27 38.13
N ALA A 23 -4.38 4.66 36.97
CA ALA A 23 -3.17 3.86 36.77
C ALA A 23 -1.92 4.69 37.18
N GLY A 24 -1.08 4.13 38.04
CA GLY A 24 0.11 4.81 38.59
C GLY A 24 -0.13 5.84 39.72
N ALA A 25 -1.36 6.11 40.14
CA ALA A 25 -1.65 7.02 41.26
C ALA A 25 -1.42 6.36 42.64
N LYS A 26 -1.08 7.13 43.69
CA LYS A 26 -0.79 6.57 45.03
C LYS A 26 -2.00 6.33 45.92
N GLN A 27 -3.15 6.95 45.62
CA GLN A 27 -4.35 6.89 46.47
C GLN A 27 -5.56 6.41 45.65
N PRO A 28 -6.46 5.60 46.24
CA PRO A 28 -7.70 5.21 45.59
C PRO A 28 -8.54 6.46 45.28
N LYS A 29 -9.14 6.45 44.09
CA LYS A 29 -9.93 7.55 43.54
C LYS A 29 -11.43 7.35 43.79
N GLY A 30 -11.88 6.13 43.99
CA GLY A 30 -13.28 5.83 44.27
C GLY A 30 -13.60 4.34 44.26
N THR A 31 -14.89 4.05 44.16
CA THR A 31 -15.45 2.71 44.12
C THR A 31 -16.19 2.50 42.78
N LEU A 32 -16.26 1.27 42.29
CA LEU A 32 -17.02 0.86 41.10
C LEU A 32 -17.78 -0.44 41.37
N ASP A 33 -18.83 -0.69 40.60
CA ASP A 33 -19.62 -1.93 40.67
C ASP A 33 -18.86 -3.09 40.00
N GLY A 34 -18.68 -4.22 40.68
CA GLY A 34 -18.01 -5.39 40.11
C GLY A 34 -18.71 -5.98 38.88
N SER A 35 -20.00 -5.70 38.69
CA SER A 35 -20.80 -6.21 37.57
C SER A 35 -20.33 -5.69 36.20
N ILE A 36 -19.62 -4.56 36.14
CA ILE A 36 -19.08 -4.01 34.88
C ILE A 36 -17.69 -4.57 34.54
N LEU A 37 -17.07 -5.32 35.46
CA LEU A 37 -15.74 -5.87 35.26
C LEU A 37 -15.79 -7.15 34.40
N PRO A 38 -14.77 -7.37 33.54
CA PRO A 38 -14.63 -8.65 32.84
C PRO A 38 -14.49 -9.84 33.80
N ASP A 39 -14.96 -11.01 33.37
CA ASP A 39 -14.79 -12.25 34.12
C ASP A 39 -13.32 -12.51 34.44
N GLY A 40 -13.02 -12.82 35.72
CA GLY A 40 -11.67 -13.09 36.19
C GLY A 40 -10.82 -11.86 36.53
N SER A 41 -11.41 -10.67 36.61
CA SER A 41 -10.73 -9.45 37.07
C SER A 41 -10.17 -9.61 38.49
N LYS A 42 -8.94 -9.13 38.72
CA LYS A 42 -8.22 -9.22 40.00
C LYS A 42 -7.63 -7.88 40.43
N VAL A 43 -7.24 -7.81 41.70
CA VAL A 43 -6.51 -6.66 42.24
C VAL A 43 -5.18 -6.49 41.50
N GLY A 44 -4.89 -5.25 41.08
CA GLY A 44 -3.72 -4.88 40.28
C GLY A 44 -3.96 -4.88 38.76
N ASP A 45 -5.15 -5.26 38.28
CA ASP A 45 -5.45 -5.17 36.86
C ASP A 45 -5.63 -3.71 36.44
N GLU A 46 -4.90 -3.32 35.39
CA GLU A 46 -5.05 -2.02 34.74
C GLU A 46 -6.08 -2.11 33.61
N LEU A 47 -7.19 -1.39 33.74
CA LEU A 47 -8.32 -1.41 32.82
C LEU A 47 -8.59 -0.01 32.26
N LYS A 48 -8.86 0.04 30.96
CA LYS A 48 -9.36 1.25 30.33
C LYS A 48 -10.86 1.34 30.54
N VAL A 49 -11.32 2.44 31.12
CA VAL A 49 -12.73 2.62 31.48
C VAL A 49 -13.29 3.93 30.94
N GLU A 50 -14.60 3.94 30.73
CA GLU A 50 -15.37 5.14 30.42
C GLU A 50 -15.93 5.70 31.72
N VAL A 51 -15.61 6.97 32.00
CA VAL A 51 -16.00 7.68 33.20
C VAL A 51 -16.84 8.90 32.88
N GLU A 52 -17.80 9.16 33.75
CA GLU A 52 -18.53 10.42 33.77
C GLU A 52 -18.13 11.24 35.01
N GLN A 53 -17.84 12.51 34.77
CA GLN A 53 -17.52 13.47 35.82
C GLN A 53 -18.80 14.15 36.28
N HIS A 54 -19.14 13.95 37.55
CA HIS A 54 -20.20 14.65 38.26
C HIS A 54 -19.60 15.64 39.28
N MET A 55 -20.44 16.44 39.92
CA MET A 55 -20.01 17.35 40.98
C MET A 55 -19.41 16.61 42.17
N ASP A 56 -19.91 15.40 42.45
CA ASP A 56 -19.51 14.57 43.59
C ASP A 56 -18.33 13.62 43.31
N GLY A 57 -17.79 13.63 42.08
CA GLY A 57 -16.62 12.83 41.70
C GLY A 57 -16.71 12.17 40.33
N LEU A 58 -15.92 11.11 40.15
CA LEU A 58 -15.84 10.31 38.93
C LEU A 58 -16.60 9.00 39.13
N THR A 59 -17.59 8.75 38.28
CA THR A 59 -18.32 7.48 38.25
C THR A 59 -17.89 6.68 37.01
N ILE A 60 -17.56 5.40 37.21
CA ILE A 60 -17.21 4.50 36.11
C ILE A 60 -18.49 3.93 35.53
N LEU A 61 -18.68 4.09 34.23
CA LEU A 61 -19.85 3.63 33.50
C LEU A 61 -19.63 2.24 32.87
N SER A 62 -18.46 2.02 32.26
CA SER A 62 -18.17 0.76 31.57
C SER A 62 -16.67 0.54 31.37
N VAL A 63 -16.28 -0.72 31.20
CA VAL A 63 -14.92 -1.11 30.83
C VAL A 63 -14.79 -1.15 29.31
N VAL A 64 -13.82 -0.41 28.77
CA VAL A 64 -13.48 -0.41 27.35
C VAL A 64 -12.65 -1.65 27.06
N GLN A 65 -13.31 -2.74 26.73
CA GLN A 65 -12.63 -3.95 26.28
C GLN A 65 -11.95 -3.65 24.92
N GLY A 66 -10.62 -3.83 24.88
CA GLY A 66 -9.89 -3.76 23.62
C GLY A 66 -10.46 -4.75 22.62
N ARG A 67 -10.34 -4.45 21.31
CA ARG A 67 -10.78 -5.35 20.24
C ARG A 67 -10.24 -6.75 20.50
N GLN A 68 -11.12 -7.67 20.92
CA GLN A 68 -10.74 -9.07 21.10
C GLN A 68 -10.19 -9.53 19.75
N LYS A 69 -8.95 -10.05 19.76
CA LYS A 69 -8.43 -10.78 18.62
C LYS A 69 -9.32 -12.00 18.51
N SER A 70 -10.25 -11.98 17.58
CA SER A 70 -11.00 -13.15 17.18
C SER A 70 -9.99 -14.26 16.92
N ASP A 71 -10.24 -15.43 17.49
CA ASP A 71 -9.44 -16.59 17.20
C ASP A 71 -9.41 -16.77 15.68
N LYS A 72 -8.22 -17.05 15.14
CA LYS A 72 -7.97 -17.07 13.69
C LYS A 72 -8.59 -18.31 13.02
N GLY A 73 -9.83 -18.66 13.36
CA GLY A 73 -10.54 -19.83 12.83
C GLY A 73 -10.72 -19.81 11.31
N ASP A 74 -10.70 -18.63 10.69
CA ASP A 74 -10.78 -18.46 9.23
C ASP A 74 -9.40 -18.45 8.54
N THR A 75 -8.30 -18.69 9.27
CA THR A 75 -6.95 -18.76 8.69
C THR A 75 -6.64 -20.20 8.29
N ILE A 76 -6.60 -20.45 6.99
CA ILE A 76 -6.12 -21.72 6.46
C ILE A 76 -4.62 -21.83 6.71
N GLU A 77 -4.22 -22.72 7.62
CA GLU A 77 -2.82 -23.07 7.82
C GLU A 77 -2.35 -24.02 6.72
N LEU A 78 -1.32 -23.61 5.98
CA LEU A 78 -0.68 -24.43 4.95
C LEU A 78 0.32 -25.37 5.62
N LEU A 79 -0.09 -26.62 5.85
CA LEU A 79 0.82 -27.66 6.31
C LEU A 79 1.87 -27.98 5.23
N PRO A 80 3.14 -28.20 5.60
CA PRO A 80 4.16 -28.63 4.66
C PRO A 80 3.75 -29.98 4.06
N ALA A 81 3.64 -30.04 2.73
CA ALA A 81 3.36 -31.29 2.04
C ALA A 81 4.59 -32.21 2.15
N GLU A 82 4.43 -33.36 2.81
CA GLU A 82 5.48 -34.39 2.94
C GLU A 82 5.83 -35.08 1.61
N ARG A 83 5.01 -34.86 0.57
CA ARG A 83 5.22 -35.44 -0.75
C ARG A 83 6.00 -34.47 -1.63
N GLU A 84 7.05 -34.98 -2.27
CA GLU A 84 7.82 -34.23 -3.26
C GLU A 84 6.91 -33.70 -4.37
N PHE A 85 7.06 -32.41 -4.68
CA PHE A 85 6.27 -31.75 -5.71
C PHE A 85 6.68 -32.29 -7.09
N GLN A 86 5.79 -33.07 -7.71
CA GLN A 86 5.94 -33.50 -9.10
C GLN A 86 5.19 -32.53 -10.03
N PRO A 87 5.89 -31.70 -10.84
CA PRO A 87 5.25 -30.82 -11.79
C PRO A 87 4.71 -31.63 -12.98
N VAL A 88 3.40 -31.82 -13.06
CA VAL A 88 2.73 -32.34 -14.26
C VAL A 88 2.37 -31.17 -15.16
N VAL A 89 3.02 -31.06 -16.32
CA VAL A 89 2.71 -30.05 -17.33
C VAL A 89 1.85 -30.70 -18.41
N GLU A 90 0.53 -30.55 -18.32
CA GLU A 90 -0.36 -31.00 -19.39
C GLU A 90 -0.34 -29.98 -20.54
N THR A 91 0.37 -30.28 -21.62
CA THR A 91 0.29 -29.51 -22.86
C THR A 91 -1.00 -29.87 -23.60
N ARG A 92 -2.06 -29.09 -23.38
CA ARG A 92 -3.29 -29.19 -24.18
C ARG A 92 -2.96 -29.01 -25.67
N ALA A 93 -3.61 -29.81 -26.52
CA ALA A 93 -3.45 -29.76 -27.96
C ALA A 93 -3.64 -28.34 -28.51
N LYS A 94 -2.82 -27.94 -29.49
CA LYS A 94 -2.99 -26.69 -30.23
C LYS A 94 -4.38 -26.70 -30.87
N ARG A 95 -5.25 -25.80 -30.43
CA ARG A 95 -6.50 -25.48 -31.13
C ARG A 95 -6.14 -25.04 -32.55
N GLU A 96 -6.57 -25.79 -33.56
CA GLU A 96 -6.48 -25.39 -34.96
C GLU A 96 -7.21 -24.05 -35.14
N ARG A 97 -6.44 -22.97 -35.15
CA ARG A 97 -6.88 -21.66 -35.58
C ARG A 97 -6.76 -21.69 -37.10
N GLY A 98 -7.90 -21.92 -37.75
CA GLY A 98 -8.01 -22.15 -39.18
C GLY A 98 -7.23 -21.15 -40.05
N GLU A 99 -6.75 -21.67 -41.18
CA GLU A 99 -6.19 -20.90 -42.27
C GLU A 99 -7.08 -19.71 -42.62
N ARG A 100 -6.59 -18.51 -42.31
CA ARG A 100 -6.90 -17.32 -43.09
C ARG A 100 -5.62 -16.91 -43.82
N ARG A 101 -5.61 -17.24 -45.11
CA ARG A 101 -4.69 -16.73 -46.13
C ARG A 101 -4.55 -15.21 -46.05
N GLY A 102 -3.32 -14.73 -46.27
CA GLY A 102 -3.05 -13.48 -46.99
C GLY A 102 -2.74 -12.28 -46.10
N GLY A 103 -1.47 -11.88 -46.06
CA GLY A 103 -1.04 -10.63 -45.45
C GLY A 103 0.47 -10.52 -45.34
N GLU A 104 1.14 -10.42 -46.48
CA GLU A 104 2.56 -10.04 -46.57
C GLU A 104 2.83 -8.72 -45.82
N GLY A 105 3.82 -8.73 -44.92
CA GLY A 105 4.16 -7.57 -44.10
C GLY A 105 5.54 -7.71 -43.46
N ARG A 106 6.55 -7.59 -44.29
CA ARG A 106 7.99 -7.47 -44.02
C ARG A 106 8.37 -6.94 -42.62
N GLY A 107 9.28 -7.66 -41.98
CA GLY A 107 10.61 -7.11 -41.70
C GLY A 107 10.84 -6.43 -40.36
N GLY A 108 11.91 -6.86 -39.70
CA GLY A 108 12.85 -5.92 -39.09
C GLY A 108 12.85 -5.89 -37.57
N ARG A 109 13.68 -6.75 -36.96
CA ARG A 109 14.43 -6.40 -35.75
C ARG A 109 15.05 -5.02 -35.97
N ARG A 110 14.64 -4.01 -35.20
CA ARG A 110 15.40 -2.75 -35.11
C ARG A 110 16.42 -2.87 -33.97
N PRO A 111 17.73 -2.81 -34.26
CA PRO A 111 18.77 -2.77 -33.23
C PRO A 111 18.82 -1.37 -32.60
N ARG A 112 19.28 -1.34 -31.35
CA ARG A 112 19.73 -0.14 -30.63
C ARG A 112 20.67 0.67 -31.54
N ARG A 113 20.43 1.98 -31.62
CA ARG A 113 21.37 2.90 -32.25
C ARG A 113 22.06 3.71 -31.16
N ASP A 114 23.28 3.31 -30.87
CA ASP A 114 24.33 4.20 -30.39
C ASP A 114 24.74 5.16 -31.53
N ARG A 115 24.86 6.45 -31.20
CA ARG A 115 25.62 7.55 -31.83
C ARG A 115 25.13 8.81 -31.10
N GLY A 116 25.91 9.53 -30.29
CA GLY A 116 27.32 9.86 -30.44
C GLY A 116 27.43 11.22 -31.15
N ASP A 117 27.73 12.23 -30.35
CA ASP A 117 28.30 13.55 -30.66
C ASP A 117 27.50 14.64 -31.40
N GLY A 118 27.52 15.85 -30.82
CA GLY A 118 27.55 17.09 -31.59
C GLY A 118 26.62 18.23 -31.15
N ASP A 119 27.17 19.13 -30.32
CA ASP A 119 27.08 20.59 -30.46
C ASP A 119 25.98 21.40 -29.71
N ASP A 120 26.48 22.02 -28.63
CA ASP A 120 26.24 23.38 -28.14
C ASP A 120 24.98 24.15 -28.53
N ARG A 121 24.13 24.43 -27.53
CA ARG A 121 23.62 25.80 -27.29
C ARG A 121 23.57 26.13 -25.80
N ARG A 122 24.31 27.19 -25.47
CA ARG A 122 24.42 27.86 -24.17
C ARG A 122 23.17 28.66 -23.81
N GLY A 123 23.00 28.86 -22.50
CA GLY A 123 22.18 29.91 -21.89
C GLY A 123 20.94 29.35 -21.20
N ASP A 124 20.59 29.69 -19.97
CA ASP A 124 21.13 30.60 -18.97
C ASP A 124 20.47 30.14 -17.66
N GLY A 125 21.26 29.76 -16.66
CA GLY A 125 20.79 29.12 -15.44
C GLY A 125 21.27 29.90 -14.23
N GLU A 126 20.63 31.06 -14.01
CA GLU A 126 20.94 31.97 -12.92
C GLU A 126 20.77 31.30 -11.55
N ARG A 127 21.83 31.42 -10.76
CA ARG A 127 21.96 31.00 -9.38
C ARG A 127 21.31 32.04 -8.46
N ARG A 128 20.46 31.60 -7.52
CA ARG A 128 20.18 32.24 -6.21
C ARG A 128 19.49 31.20 -5.32
N GLY A 129 20.19 30.45 -4.48
CA GLY A 129 20.64 30.78 -3.12
C GLY A 129 20.23 29.58 -2.24
N GLY A 130 20.98 29.01 -1.30
CA GLY A 130 22.07 29.52 -0.47
C GLY A 130 21.73 29.14 0.98
N ARG A 131 22.05 27.91 1.41
CA ARG A 131 22.19 27.48 2.82
C ARG A 131 22.88 26.13 2.88
N GLY A 132 24.20 26.17 3.05
CA GLY A 132 25.04 25.00 3.29
C GLY A 132 26.22 25.47 4.12
N ASP A 133 26.04 25.47 5.44
CA ASP A 133 27.11 25.68 6.41
C ASP A 133 27.10 24.46 7.34
N GLY A 134 28.22 23.74 7.37
CA GLY A 134 28.29 22.39 7.92
C GLY A 134 29.56 21.67 7.51
N GLU A 135 30.70 22.24 7.90
CA GLU A 135 31.91 21.54 8.34
C GLU A 135 32.50 20.44 7.43
N ARG A 136 33.32 20.84 6.46
CA ARG A 136 34.38 19.98 5.91
C ARG A 136 35.50 19.87 6.94
N ARG A 137 35.57 18.75 7.66
CA ARG A 137 36.80 18.31 8.36
C ARG A 137 37.30 16.99 7.81
N GLY A 138 38.54 17.04 7.30
CA GLY A 138 39.51 15.95 7.44
C GLY A 138 39.44 14.84 6.40
N GLY A 139 40.21 14.99 5.32
CA GLY A 139 40.78 13.84 4.64
C GLY A 139 41.79 13.13 5.55
N GLY A 140 41.75 11.81 5.56
CA GLY A 140 42.71 10.96 6.27
C GLY A 140 42.43 9.49 5.95
N GLY A 141 43.40 8.82 5.33
CA GLY A 141 43.24 7.50 4.72
C GLY A 141 42.75 6.39 5.63
N GLY A 142 42.14 5.35 5.03
CA GLY A 142 41.65 4.21 5.80
C GLY A 142 41.14 3.06 4.94
N GLY A 143 42.05 2.34 4.31
CA GLY A 143 41.95 0.90 4.04
C GLY A 143 40.70 0.41 3.32
N GLY A 144 40.84 0.12 2.02
CA GLY A 144 39.97 -0.78 1.27
C GLY A 144 39.95 -2.16 1.93
N ARG A 145 39.03 -2.33 2.88
CA ARG A 145 38.75 -3.62 3.50
C ARG A 145 37.94 -4.44 2.50
N ASN A 146 38.65 -5.18 1.65
CA ASN A 146 38.16 -6.44 1.09
C ASN A 146 37.84 -7.39 2.26
N ARG A 147 36.68 -7.19 2.91
CA ARG A 147 36.08 -8.22 3.76
C ARG A 147 35.51 -9.28 2.84
N ARG A 148 36.37 -10.19 2.38
CA ARG A 148 35.95 -11.50 1.88
C ARG A 148 35.33 -12.23 3.07
N GLY A 149 34.03 -12.00 3.29
CA GLY A 149 33.23 -12.85 4.17
C GLY A 149 33.21 -14.29 3.64
N PRO A 150 32.82 -15.26 4.48
CA PRO A 150 32.71 -16.65 4.06
C PRO A 150 31.89 -16.75 2.78
N SER A 151 32.43 -17.47 1.79
CA SER A 151 31.79 -17.64 0.49
C SER A 151 30.42 -18.28 0.69
N PHE A 152 29.35 -17.52 0.46
CA PHE A 152 28.01 -18.05 0.41
C PHE A 152 27.94 -19.02 -0.77
N THR A 153 27.94 -20.32 -0.49
CA THR A 153 27.64 -21.33 -1.50
C THR A 153 26.15 -21.22 -1.79
N PRO A 154 25.73 -20.89 -3.03
CA PRO A 154 24.32 -20.79 -3.36
C PRO A 154 23.66 -22.14 -3.08
N PRO A 155 22.52 -22.17 -2.37
CA PRO A 155 21.74 -23.38 -2.21
C PRO A 155 21.45 -24.02 -3.57
N PRO A 156 21.41 -25.36 -3.67
CA PRO A 156 21.13 -26.04 -4.93
C PRO A 156 19.80 -25.54 -5.52
N GLU A 157 19.77 -25.34 -6.84
CA GLU A 157 18.60 -24.87 -7.56
C GLU A 157 17.49 -25.92 -7.49
N VAL A 158 16.63 -25.82 -6.47
CA VAL A 158 15.40 -26.61 -6.40
C VAL A 158 14.44 -26.16 -7.51
N PRO A 159 13.72 -27.09 -8.16
CA PRO A 159 12.73 -26.74 -9.16
C PRO A 159 11.69 -25.82 -8.53
N GLN A 160 11.70 -24.56 -8.93
CA GLN A 160 10.76 -23.57 -8.40
C GLN A 160 9.36 -23.86 -8.93
N ARG A 161 8.37 -23.87 -8.02
CA ARG A 161 6.97 -23.96 -8.41
C ARG A 161 6.63 -22.81 -9.37
N PRO A 162 5.88 -23.07 -10.46
CA PRO A 162 5.50 -22.02 -11.38
C PRO A 162 4.72 -20.94 -10.62
N LYS A 163 5.18 -19.69 -10.71
CA LYS A 163 4.54 -18.56 -10.03
C LYS A 163 3.10 -18.43 -10.55
N PRO A 164 2.08 -18.33 -9.66
CA PRO A 164 0.71 -18.16 -10.10
C PRO A 164 0.58 -16.89 -10.94
N LYS A 165 -0.17 -17.00 -12.05
CA LYS A 165 -0.43 -15.85 -12.91
C LYS A 165 -1.23 -14.82 -12.12
N ARG A 166 -0.69 -13.60 -12.00
CA ARG A 166 -1.39 -12.49 -11.35
C ARG A 166 -2.75 -12.29 -12.00
N LEU A 167 -3.79 -12.20 -11.18
CA LEU A 167 -5.12 -11.80 -11.63
C LEU A 167 -5.02 -10.39 -12.21
N ARG A 168 -5.63 -10.20 -13.38
CA ARG A 168 -5.77 -8.89 -14.00
C ARG A 168 -7.18 -8.38 -13.73
N PRO A 169 -7.35 -7.09 -13.40
CA PRO A 169 -8.68 -6.50 -13.32
C PRO A 169 -9.48 -6.78 -14.59
N GLY A 170 -10.74 -7.17 -14.42
CA GLY A 170 -11.68 -7.39 -15.52
C GLY A 170 -12.05 -6.06 -16.21
N LYS A 171 -12.61 -6.14 -17.42
CA LYS A 171 -13.04 -4.97 -18.21
C LYS A 171 -14.56 -4.82 -18.34
N ALA A 172 -15.37 -5.66 -17.68
CA ALA A 172 -16.82 -5.74 -17.88
C ALA A 172 -17.52 -4.39 -17.68
N HIS A 173 -17.36 -3.75 -16.52
CA HIS A 173 -17.97 -2.44 -16.24
C HIS A 173 -17.40 -1.32 -17.12
N ARG A 174 -16.11 -1.42 -17.51
CA ARG A 174 -15.50 -0.46 -18.44
C ARG A 174 -16.15 -0.55 -19.83
N SER A 175 -16.42 -1.76 -20.32
CA SER A 175 -17.09 -1.96 -21.62
C SER A 175 -18.56 -1.58 -21.58
N GLU A 176 -19.25 -1.81 -20.47
CA GLU A 176 -20.66 -1.45 -20.29
C GLU A 176 -20.85 0.08 -20.35
N VAL A 177 -20.04 0.82 -19.62
CA VAL A 177 -20.05 2.31 -19.66
C VAL A 177 -19.71 2.84 -21.05
N LEU A 178 -18.75 2.23 -21.77
CA LEU A 178 -18.43 2.63 -23.14
C LEU A 178 -19.56 2.31 -24.13
N ALA A 179 -20.35 1.27 -23.88
CA ALA A 179 -21.46 0.89 -24.75
C ALA A 179 -22.66 1.84 -24.60
N GLU A 180 -22.90 2.36 -23.39
CA GLU A 180 -23.95 3.35 -23.10
C GLU A 180 -23.69 4.72 -23.75
N LEU A 181 -22.42 5.05 -24.01
CA LEU A 181 -22.06 6.33 -24.62
C LEU A 181 -22.31 6.37 -26.14
N PRO A 182 -22.71 7.54 -26.67
CA PRO A 182 -22.76 7.80 -28.12
C PRO A 182 -21.42 7.52 -28.80
N GLU A 183 -21.44 7.08 -30.05
CA GLU A 183 -20.24 6.63 -30.77
C GLU A 183 -19.21 7.75 -30.96
N GLU A 184 -19.68 9.00 -31.02
CA GLU A 184 -18.85 10.19 -31.12
C GLU A 184 -18.07 10.47 -29.82
N GLN A 185 -18.59 10.02 -28.67
CA GLN A 185 -18.00 10.26 -27.36
C GLN A 185 -17.12 9.11 -26.88
N ARG A 186 -17.26 7.90 -27.46
CA ARG A 186 -16.46 6.72 -27.11
C ARG A 186 -14.95 6.95 -27.20
N PRO A 187 -14.38 7.59 -28.24
CA PRO A 187 -12.94 7.81 -28.34
C PRO A 187 -12.40 8.71 -27.21
N ILE A 188 -13.19 9.71 -26.80
CA ILE A 188 -12.83 10.63 -25.73
C ILE A 188 -12.92 9.91 -24.38
N ALA A 189 -13.97 9.12 -24.16
CA ALA A 189 -14.12 8.32 -22.94
C ALA A 189 -13.04 7.25 -22.80
N GLU A 190 -12.64 6.60 -23.90
CA GLU A 190 -11.53 5.65 -23.90
C GLU A 190 -10.20 6.29 -23.52
N LEU A 191 -9.94 7.51 -23.99
CA LEU A 191 -8.77 8.32 -23.65
C LEU A 191 -8.82 8.78 -22.19
N ALA A 192 -9.97 9.23 -21.70
CA ALA A 192 -10.18 9.60 -20.30
C ALA A 192 -9.94 8.42 -19.35
N LEU A 193 -10.34 7.20 -19.75
CA LEU A 193 -10.08 5.96 -19.01
C LEU A 193 -8.60 5.53 -18.99
N GLN A 194 -7.73 6.17 -19.76
CA GLN A 194 -6.26 6.04 -19.64
C GLN A 194 -5.67 7.07 -18.66
N GLY A 195 -6.44 8.10 -18.30
CA GLY A 195 -6.11 9.15 -17.34
C GLY A 195 -6.01 10.55 -17.98
N MET A 196 -6.18 11.58 -17.15
CA MET A 196 -6.08 13.00 -17.57
C MET A 196 -4.77 13.36 -18.29
N PRO A 197 -3.58 12.81 -17.94
CA PRO A 197 -2.36 13.08 -18.68
C PRO A 197 -2.44 12.69 -20.16
N ALA A 198 -3.11 11.58 -20.49
CA ALA A 198 -3.30 11.13 -21.87
C ALA A 198 -4.21 12.08 -22.65
N VAL A 199 -5.26 12.60 -22.00
CA VAL A 199 -6.15 13.62 -22.57
C VAL A 199 -5.39 14.90 -22.90
N ARG A 200 -4.58 15.40 -21.95
CA ARG A 200 -3.75 16.60 -22.17
C ARG A 200 -2.72 16.42 -23.28
N GLN A 201 -2.10 15.24 -23.35
CA GLN A 201 -1.14 14.93 -24.41
C GLN A 201 -1.82 14.95 -25.78
N ARG A 202 -2.97 14.29 -25.92
CA ARG A 202 -3.70 14.32 -27.19
C ARG A 202 -4.13 15.74 -27.54
N LEU A 203 -4.58 16.54 -26.58
CA LEU A 203 -4.96 17.93 -26.80
C LEU A 203 -3.80 18.76 -27.37
N ARG A 204 -2.59 18.64 -26.81
CA ARG A 204 -1.38 19.25 -27.35
C ARG A 204 -1.10 18.82 -28.79
N GLU A 205 -1.21 17.52 -29.06
CA GLU A 205 -1.04 16.99 -30.42
C GLU A 205 -2.14 17.45 -31.39
N GLU A 206 -3.36 17.73 -30.92
CA GLU A 206 -4.42 18.36 -31.74
C GLU A 206 -4.07 19.82 -32.02
N ASN A 207 -3.63 20.55 -31.01
CA ASN A 207 -3.26 21.97 -31.10
C ASN A 207 -2.09 22.18 -32.06
N GLU A 208 -1.04 21.37 -31.97
CA GLU A 208 0.09 21.40 -32.92
C GLU A 208 -0.33 21.13 -34.37
N ARG A 209 -1.39 20.34 -34.59
CA ARG A 209 -1.97 20.11 -35.93
C ARG A 209 -2.84 21.29 -36.35
N ALA A 210 -3.67 21.80 -35.46
CA ALA A 210 -4.52 22.96 -35.72
C ALA A 210 -3.68 24.18 -36.11
N GLU A 211 -2.55 24.43 -35.44
CA GLU A 211 -1.62 25.50 -35.77
C GLU A 211 -1.03 25.34 -37.19
N LYS A 212 -0.68 24.12 -37.59
CA LYS A 212 -0.18 23.81 -38.95
C LYS A 212 -1.27 24.00 -40.01
N ASP A 213 -2.51 23.69 -39.66
CA ASP A 213 -3.68 23.82 -40.54
C ASP A 213 -4.28 25.25 -40.51
N GLY A 214 -3.68 26.19 -39.76
CA GLY A 214 -4.14 27.57 -39.63
C GLY A 214 -5.46 27.74 -38.86
N ARG A 215 -5.85 26.74 -38.08
CA ARG A 215 -7.05 26.74 -37.23
C ARG A 215 -6.70 27.18 -35.81
N ALA A 216 -7.63 27.88 -35.14
CA ALA A 216 -7.41 28.35 -33.77
C ALA A 216 -7.18 27.17 -32.79
N PRO A 217 -6.22 27.30 -31.84
CA PRO A 217 -5.93 26.26 -30.86
C PRO A 217 -7.05 26.12 -29.83
N MET A 218 -7.23 24.90 -29.32
CA MET A 218 -8.18 24.57 -28.26
C MET A 218 -7.57 24.89 -26.88
N PRO A 219 -8.37 25.33 -25.88
CA PRO A 219 -7.86 25.76 -24.58
C PRO A 219 -7.24 24.59 -23.79
N GLU A 220 -6.01 24.77 -23.30
CA GLU A 220 -5.35 23.84 -22.36
C GLU A 220 -5.57 24.28 -20.91
N ALA A 221 -5.85 23.33 -20.02
CA ALA A 221 -6.03 23.53 -18.57
C ALA A 221 -5.02 22.74 -17.73
#